data_AF-B8HJ95-F1
#
_entry.id   AF-B8HJ95-F1
#
_cell.length_a   1.000
_cell.length_b   1.000
_cell.length_c   1.000
_cell.angle_alpha   90.00
_cell.angle_beta   90.00
_cell.angle_gamma   90.00
#
_symmetry.space_group_name_H-M   'P 1'
#
loop_
_entity.id
_entity.type
_entity.pdbx_description
1 polymer ?
#
loop_
_entity_poly.entity_id
_entity_poly.type
_entity_poly.pdbx_seq_one_letter_code
_entity_poly.pdbx_strand_id
1 'polypeptide(L)'
;MNKYGRQAQEAWKAASPARYSQIQDPEEFFTKLGEEAQEQVDELLLKIAGPDPQGESYLEKVGRLNAAKNQAEEIVRYDLLSPPETEDEEDEYENPTIKEHLEFMAEMQRLREQL
;
A
#
# COMPACT_ATOMS: atom_id res chain seq x y z
N MET A 1 -16.36 13.88 -5.44
CA MET A 1 -15.09 13.30 -4.97
C MET A 1 -14.37 14.17 -3.92
N ASN A 2 -13.94 13.57 -2.81
CA ASN A 2 -13.21 14.26 -1.72
C ASN A 2 -11.68 14.27 -1.93
N LYS A 3 -10.89 14.63 -0.90
CA LYS A 3 -9.41 14.65 -1.00
C LYS A 3 -8.80 13.25 -1.20
N TYR A 4 -9.36 12.22 -0.55
CA TYR A 4 -8.83 10.86 -0.60
C TYR A 4 -9.08 10.22 -1.98
N GLY A 5 -10.29 10.41 -2.53
CA GLY A 5 -10.62 9.96 -3.87
C GLY A 5 -9.72 10.57 -4.95
N ARG A 6 -9.42 11.87 -4.85
CA ARG A 6 -8.47 12.53 -5.77
C ARG A 6 -7.07 11.96 -5.66
N GLN A 7 -6.57 11.77 -4.43
CA GLN A 7 -5.24 11.19 -4.20
C GLN A 7 -5.15 9.77 -4.75
N ALA A 8 -6.19 8.95 -4.53
CA ALA A 8 -6.25 7.60 -5.08
C ALA A 8 -6.28 7.62 -6.61
N GLN A 9 -7.10 8.49 -7.21
CA GLN A 9 -7.17 8.61 -8.67
C GLN A 9 -5.81 9.00 -9.28
N GLU A 10 -5.10 9.93 -8.67
CA GLU A 10 -3.75 10.33 -9.10
C GLU A 10 -2.75 9.18 -8.95
N ALA A 11 -2.78 8.48 -7.81
CA ALA A 11 -1.91 7.33 -7.55
C ALA A 11 -2.15 6.20 -8.57
N TRP A 12 -3.41 5.86 -8.86
CA TRP A 12 -3.76 4.80 -9.81
C TRP A 12 -3.38 5.16 -11.25
N LYS A 13 -3.54 6.43 -11.65
CA LYS A 13 -3.06 6.91 -12.97
C LYS A 13 -1.55 6.74 -13.12
N ALA A 14 -0.79 6.98 -12.05
CA ALA A 14 0.67 6.91 -12.07
C ALA A 14 1.19 5.47 -11.96
N ALA A 15 0.67 4.68 -11.01
CA ALA A 15 1.19 3.37 -10.67
C ALA A 15 0.52 2.21 -11.43
N SER A 16 -0.68 2.40 -11.99
CA SER A 16 -1.41 1.33 -12.69
C SER A 16 -2.29 1.86 -13.82
N PRO A 17 -1.71 2.52 -14.84
CA PRO A 17 -2.47 3.16 -15.92
C PRO A 17 -3.37 2.19 -16.70
N ALA A 18 -2.93 0.94 -16.90
CA ALA A 18 -3.72 -0.09 -17.55
C ALA A 18 -5.02 -0.39 -16.75
N ARG A 19 -4.89 -0.61 -15.44
CA ARG A 19 -6.05 -0.84 -14.55
C ARG A 19 -6.96 0.39 -14.48
N TYR A 20 -6.37 1.59 -14.36
CA TYR A 20 -7.13 2.84 -14.38
C TYR A 20 -8.00 2.96 -15.64
N SER A 21 -7.46 2.61 -16.82
CA SER A 21 -8.19 2.67 -18.09
C SER A 21 -9.35 1.68 -18.22
N GLN A 22 -9.38 0.63 -17.39
CA GLN A 22 -10.45 -0.36 -17.36
C GLN A 22 -11.64 0.06 -16.48
N ILE A 23 -11.48 1.12 -15.68
CA ILE A 23 -12.56 1.63 -14.82
C ILE A 23 -13.59 2.33 -15.70
N GLN A 24 -14.82 1.82 -15.72
CA GLN A 24 -15.89 2.32 -16.58
C GLN A 24 -16.34 3.75 -16.23
N ASP A 25 -16.52 4.03 -14.93
CA ASP A 25 -16.82 5.36 -14.42
C ASP A 25 -15.80 5.73 -13.33
N PRO A 26 -14.68 6.36 -13.70
CA PRO A 26 -13.67 6.76 -12.75
C PRO A 26 -14.18 7.78 -11.72
N GLU A 27 -15.11 8.65 -12.09
CA GLU A 27 -15.60 9.68 -11.17
C GLU A 27 -16.44 9.08 -10.05
N GLU A 28 -17.35 8.16 -10.39
CA GLU A 28 -18.15 7.43 -9.40
C GLU A 28 -17.25 6.51 -8.54
N PHE A 29 -16.34 5.76 -9.17
CA PHE A 29 -15.43 4.85 -8.47
C PHE A 29 -14.59 5.56 -7.41
N PHE A 30 -13.87 6.62 -7.80
CA PHE A 30 -13.00 7.34 -6.87
C PHE A 30 -13.77 8.25 -5.91
N THR A 31 -15.02 8.62 -6.22
CA THR A 31 -15.90 9.26 -5.23
C THR A 31 -16.24 8.30 -4.09
N LYS A 32 -16.70 7.08 -4.40
CA LYS A 32 -17.01 6.05 -3.39
C LYS A 32 -15.78 5.65 -2.59
N LEU A 33 -14.66 5.38 -3.27
CA LEU A 33 -13.41 5.03 -2.61
C LEU A 33 -12.93 6.13 -1.66
N GLY A 34 -13.12 7.39 -2.06
CA GLY A 34 -12.81 8.54 -1.22
C GLY A 34 -13.69 8.62 0.03
N GLU A 35 -14.99 8.39 -0.10
CA GLU A 35 -15.95 8.38 1.01
C GLU A 35 -15.63 7.25 2.00
N GLU A 36 -15.36 6.05 1.50
CA GLU A 36 -14.94 4.91 2.33
C GLU A 36 -13.63 5.22 3.08
N ALA A 37 -12.66 5.82 2.40
CA ALA A 37 -11.40 6.23 3.03
C ALA A 37 -11.58 7.27 4.13
N GLN A 38 -12.51 8.23 3.94
CA GLN A 38 -12.84 9.23 4.95
C GLN A 38 -13.37 8.54 6.23
N GLU A 39 -14.31 7.61 6.07
CA GLU A 39 -14.89 6.85 7.18
C GLU A 39 -13.83 6.03 7.92
N GLN A 40 -12.98 5.30 7.18
CA GLN A 40 -11.90 4.51 7.79
C GLN A 40 -10.86 5.36 8.52
N VAL A 41 -10.49 6.53 7.98
CA VAL A 41 -9.57 7.46 8.65
C VAL A 41 -10.19 7.97 9.96
N ASP A 42 -11.46 8.36 9.96
CA ASP A 42 -12.13 8.87 11.15
C ASP A 42 -12.22 7.79 12.23
N GLU A 43 -12.52 6.54 11.86
CA GLU A 43 -12.49 5.41 12.79
C GLU A 43 -11.10 5.12 13.36
N LEU A 44 -10.08 5.04 12.49
CA LEU A 44 -8.70 4.75 12.88
C LEU A 44 -8.12 5.86 13.74
N LEU A 45 -8.42 7.13 13.45
CA LEU A 45 -8.00 8.25 14.27
C LEU A 45 -8.46 8.07 15.71
N LEU A 46 -9.75 7.74 15.93
CA LEU A 46 -10.27 7.53 17.29
C LEU A 46 -9.60 6.34 17.99
N LYS A 47 -9.36 5.24 17.25
CA LYS A 47 -8.68 4.05 17.76
C LYS A 47 -7.22 4.34 18.15
N ILE A 48 -6.49 5.07 17.31
CA ILE A 48 -5.07 5.39 17.51
C ILE A 48 -4.88 6.48 18.58
N ALA A 49 -5.70 7.53 18.54
CA ALA A 49 -5.60 8.62 19.49
C ALA A 49 -5.91 8.15 20.92
N GLY A 50 -6.91 7.28 21.08
CA GLY A 50 -7.39 6.86 22.39
C GLY A 50 -8.02 8.00 23.20
N PRO A 51 -8.43 7.72 24.45
CA PRO A 51 -8.98 8.73 25.35
C PRO A 51 -7.94 9.77 25.75
N ASP A 52 -8.40 10.95 26.19
CA ASP A 52 -7.53 12.01 26.67
C ASP A 52 -6.80 11.58 27.97
N PRO A 53 -5.45 11.60 28.01
CA PRO A 53 -4.69 11.34 29.22
C PRO A 53 -4.95 12.39 30.31
N GLN A 54 -4.90 11.98 31.58
CA GLN A 54 -4.96 12.93 32.69
C GLN A 54 -3.76 13.87 32.67
N GLY A 55 -4.02 15.18 32.80
CA GLY A 55 -2.97 16.21 32.81
C GLY A 55 -2.45 16.62 31.44
N GLU A 56 -3.00 16.08 30.33
CA GLU A 56 -2.66 16.50 28.98
C GLU A 56 -3.03 17.99 28.77
N SER A 57 -2.05 18.81 28.40
CA SER A 57 -2.27 20.19 28.01
C SER A 57 -2.87 20.29 26.60
N TYR A 58 -3.42 21.45 26.26
CA TYR A 58 -4.04 21.67 24.96
C TYR A 58 -3.10 21.38 23.77
N LEU A 59 -1.84 21.84 23.83
CA LEU A 59 -0.90 21.63 22.73
C LEU A 59 -0.46 20.18 22.61
N GLU A 60 -0.32 19.48 23.73
CA GLU A 60 -0.03 18.03 23.73
C GLU A 60 -1.18 17.26 23.08
N LYS A 61 -2.42 17.62 23.40
CA LYS A 61 -3.62 17.03 22.78
C LYS A 61 -3.64 17.26 21.27
N VAL A 62 -3.41 18.50 20.82
CA VAL A 62 -3.34 18.82 19.38
C VAL A 62 -2.24 18.01 18.69
N GLY A 63 -1.07 17.89 19.33
CA GLY A 63 0.04 17.08 18.82
C GLY A 63 -0.35 15.60 18.65
N ARG A 64 -0.92 15.00 19.69
CA ARG A 64 -1.37 13.59 19.67
C ARG A 64 -2.43 13.35 18.61
N LEU A 65 -3.45 14.21 18.52
CA LEU A 65 -4.53 14.06 17.53
C LEU A 65 -4.02 14.21 16.09
N ASN A 66 -3.08 15.13 15.84
CA ASN A 66 -2.47 15.26 14.52
C ASN A 66 -1.59 14.05 14.17
N ALA A 67 -0.82 13.52 15.12
CA ALA A 67 -0.03 12.30 14.91
C ALA A 67 -0.94 11.09 14.61
N ALA A 68 -2.00 10.90 15.39
CA ALA A 68 -2.98 9.84 15.18
C ALA A 68 -3.67 9.95 13.81
N LYS A 69 -4.03 11.18 13.41
CA LYS A 69 -4.60 11.43 12.09
C LYS A 69 -3.63 11.09 10.96
N ASN A 70 -2.36 11.50 11.06
CA ASN A 70 -1.36 11.19 10.04
C ASN A 70 -1.18 9.67 9.91
N GLN A 71 -1.09 8.95 11.04
CA GLN A 71 -0.97 7.50 11.04
C GLN A 71 -2.21 6.81 10.44
N ALA A 72 -3.42 7.29 10.78
CA ALA A 72 -4.66 6.79 10.16
C ALA A 72 -4.68 7.01 8.65
N GLU A 73 -4.29 8.20 8.18
CA GLU A 73 -4.20 8.51 6.75
C GLU A 73 -3.15 7.67 6.02
N GLU A 74 -2.03 7.33 6.66
CA GLU A 74 -1.01 6.44 6.09
C GLU A 74 -1.52 5.00 5.95
N ILE A 75 -2.17 4.46 6.98
CA ILE A 75 -2.75 3.11 6.96
C ILE A 75 -3.80 3.00 5.85
N VAL A 76 -4.78 3.92 5.81
CA VAL A 76 -5.84 3.89 4.77
C VAL A 76 -5.27 4.09 3.37
N ARG A 77 -4.21 4.89 3.22
CA ARG A 77 -3.55 5.04 1.92
C ARG A 77 -2.98 3.72 1.42
N TYR A 78 -2.33 2.96 2.29
CA TYR A 78 -1.75 1.67 1.95
C TYR A 78 -2.83 0.61 1.73
N ASP A 79 -3.75 0.45 2.68
CA ASP A 79 -4.73 -0.65 2.68
C ASP A 79 -5.87 -0.48 1.67
N LEU A 80 -6.28 0.76 1.36
CA LEU A 80 -7.49 1.02 0.58
C LEU A 80 -7.23 1.84 -0.69
N LEU A 81 -6.41 2.89 -0.61
CA LEU A 81 -6.28 3.85 -1.73
C LEU A 81 -5.25 3.44 -2.79
N SER A 82 -4.37 2.49 -2.48
CA SER A 82 -3.36 2.01 -3.42
C SER A 82 -3.98 1.05 -4.44
N PRO A 83 -3.49 1.03 -5.70
CA PRO A 83 -3.91 -0.01 -6.62
C PRO A 83 -3.54 -1.38 -6.03
N PRO A 84 -4.35 -2.43 -6.28
CA PRO A 84 -4.04 -3.76 -5.78
C PRO A 84 -2.67 -4.19 -6.32
N GLU A 85 -1.84 -4.77 -5.45
CA GLU A 85 -0.58 -5.40 -5.85
C GLU A 85 -0.90 -6.41 -6.97
N THR A 86 -0.17 -6.30 -8.08
CA THR A 86 -0.24 -7.30 -9.14
C THR A 86 0.64 -8.47 -8.72
N GLU A 87 0.14 -9.71 -8.84
CA GLU A 87 1.02 -10.89 -8.87
C GLU A 87 1.95 -10.87 -10.11
N ASP A 88 1.66 -9.98 -11.06
CA ASP A 88 2.46 -9.76 -12.25
C ASP A 88 3.58 -8.76 -11.94
N GLU A 89 4.80 -9.19 -12.25
CA GLU A 89 6.12 -8.59 -11.95
C GLU A 89 6.77 -9.04 -10.62
N GLU A 90 6.70 -10.34 -10.30
CA GLU A 90 7.99 -11.04 -10.30
C GLU A 90 8.56 -10.89 -11.72
N ASP A 91 9.16 -9.73 -12.02
CA ASP A 91 10.32 -9.73 -12.88
C ASP A 91 11.26 -10.66 -12.13
N GLU A 92 11.15 -11.97 -12.40
CA GLU A 92 12.17 -12.94 -12.07
C GLU A 92 13.37 -12.44 -12.87
N TYR A 93 14.08 -11.48 -12.28
CA TYR A 93 15.35 -11.00 -12.75
C TYR A 93 16.26 -12.17 -12.47
N GLU A 94 16.20 -13.16 -13.37
CA GLU A 94 17.11 -14.29 -13.43
C GLU A 94 18.48 -13.67 -13.62
N ASN A 95 19.17 -13.40 -12.52
CA ASN A 95 20.53 -12.93 -12.57
C ASN A 95 21.31 -14.01 -13.31
N PRO A 96 21.85 -13.74 -14.52
CA PRO A 96 22.43 -14.79 -15.36
C PRO A 96 23.57 -15.51 -14.63
N THR A 97 24.29 -14.77 -13.79
CA THR A 97 25.36 -15.30 -12.92
C THR A 97 24.85 -16.29 -11.89
N ILE A 98 23.68 -16.05 -11.31
CA ILE A 98 23.07 -16.95 -10.32
C ILE A 98 22.55 -18.20 -11.03
N LYS A 99 21.94 -18.04 -12.20
CA LYS A 99 21.45 -19.17 -13.01
C LYS A 99 22.59 -20.10 -13.42
N GLU A 100 23.68 -19.55 -13.96
CA GLU A 100 24.88 -20.33 -14.32
C GLU A 100 25.50 -21.05 -13.12
N HIS A 101 25.55 -20.39 -11.96
CA HIS A 101 26.05 -21.00 -10.73
C HIS A 101 25.18 -22.17 -10.26
N LEU A 102 23.86 -22.02 -10.30
CA LEU A 102 22.91 -23.07 -9.92
C LEU A 102 22.98 -24.27 -10.87
N GLU A 103 23.09 -24.02 -12.18
CA GLU A 103 23.27 -25.06 -13.19
C GLU A 103 24.57 -25.84 -12.98
N PHE A 104 25.68 -25.14 -12.74
CA PHE A 104 26.97 -25.77 -12.44
C PHE A 104 26.91 -26.64 -11.18
N MET A 105 26.28 -26.15 -10.12
CA MET A 105 26.12 -26.90 -8.87
C MET A 105 25.25 -28.15 -9.05
N ALA A 106 24.15 -28.04 -9.81
CA ALA A 106 23.27 -29.15 -10.12
C ALA A 106 23.99 -30.22 -10.97
N GLU A 107 24.82 -29.80 -11.92
CA GLU A 107 25.63 -30.72 -12.74
C GLU A 107 26.68 -31.46 -11.89
N MET A 108 27.39 -30.74 -11.02
CA MET A 108 28.36 -31.33 -10.10
C MET A 108 27.71 -32.32 -9.12
N GLN A 109 26.49 -32.04 -8.68
CA GLN A 109 25.74 -32.94 -7.80
C GLN A 109 25.33 -34.22 -8.52
N ARG A 110 24.84 -34.13 -9.76
CA ARG A 110 24.54 -35.32 -10.59
C ARG A 110 25.78 -36.16 -10.87
N LEU A 111 26.92 -35.51 -11.12
CA LEU A 111 28.19 -36.22 -11.38
C LEU A 111 28.67 -36.97 -10.12
N ARG A 112 28.44 -36.39 -8.94
CA ARG A 112 28.77 -37.01 -7.65
C ARG A 112 27.88 -38.20 -7.31
N GLU A 113 26.64 -38.21 -7.78
CA GLU A 113 25.68 -39.31 -7.57
C GLU A 113 25.88 -40.49 -8.55
N GLN A 114 26.74 -40.35 -9.56
CA GLN A 114 27.04 -41.40 -10.55
C GLN A 114 28.36 -42.16 -10.29
N LEU A 115 29.06 -41.86 -9.18
CA LEU A 115 30.26 -42.57 -8.71
C LEU A 115 29.94 -43.40 -7.46
#